data_AF-A0A0C3SA30-F1
#
_entry.id   AF-A0A0C3SA30-F1
#
_cell.length_a   1.000
_cell.length_b   1.000
_cell.length_c   1.000
_cell.angle_alpha   90.00
_cell.angle_beta   90.00
_cell.angle_gamma   90.00
#
_symmetry.space_group_name_H-M   'P 1'
#
loop_
_entity.id
_entity.type
_entity.pdbx_description
1 polymer ?
#
loop_
_entity_poly.entity_id
_entity_poly.type
_entity_poly.pdbx_seq_one_letter_code
_entity_poly.pdbx_strand_id
1 'polypeptide(L)'
;MPLQDGKYTIYSKVTNYVVGRKSDEDTSLRPKGVFTLDLKVTADHSRTWDITHVDGDKYRLKAGKAAVGAQDGLVYAYLTERDALQAGEWRLQEIFHHGRNNYIITRPNSDVGWIADSDQADGKQARPACPSILNTHSRSCFRSGLAPSLSNPPSLLANLANGTYKIVNLGSDFVVGRSLREDKSLRPKGIFTLDPKNTPIDGGRIWTLEKTGEGKYKIEAGGARVGVYDDLLWAFLTEPEQASAGEWRIIPVPQMAENAFIIVRPELERGWVASIGEDIDHQQIAVRPLIVQPSYPPRYPSFQVFVITPHDD
;
A
#
# COMPACT_ATOMS: atom_id res chain seq x y z
N MET A 1 1.52 -12.01 0.02
CA MET A 1 1.30 -13.45 -0.31
C MET A 1 0.24 -13.46 -1.32
N PRO A 2 0.11 -14.57 -2.03
CA PRO A 2 -0.97 -14.71 -2.93
C PRO A 2 -2.32 -14.46 -2.26
N LEU A 3 -3.19 -13.73 -2.96
CA LEU A 3 -4.60 -13.70 -2.64
C LEU A 3 -5.08 -15.15 -2.55
N GLN A 4 -5.82 -15.49 -1.50
CA GLN A 4 -6.29 -16.86 -1.31
C GLN A 4 -7.25 -17.26 -2.43
N ASP A 5 -7.37 -18.56 -2.66
CA ASP A 5 -8.39 -19.09 -3.56
C ASP A 5 -9.77 -18.82 -2.96
N GLY A 6 -10.71 -18.37 -3.78
CA GLY A 6 -12.07 -18.16 -3.30
C GLY A 6 -12.93 -17.25 -4.15
N LYS A 7 -14.06 -16.88 -3.54
CA LYS A 7 -15.07 -16.01 -4.13
C LYS A 7 -14.87 -14.57 -3.68
N TYR A 8 -14.76 -13.67 -4.64
CA TYR A 8 -14.49 -12.25 -4.43
C TYR A 8 -15.50 -11.38 -5.16
N THR A 9 -15.73 -10.19 -4.65
CA THR A 9 -16.32 -9.09 -5.44
C THR A 9 -15.20 -8.12 -5.79
N ILE A 10 -15.02 -7.78 -7.06
CA ILE A 10 -13.99 -6.82 -7.48
C ILE A 10 -14.64 -5.45 -7.66
N TYR A 11 -14.07 -4.41 -7.05
CA TYR A 11 -14.53 -3.02 -7.14
C TYR A 11 -13.47 -2.17 -7.82
N SER A 12 -13.86 -1.28 -8.71
CA SER A 12 -13.00 -0.18 -9.15
C SER A 12 -12.78 0.77 -7.99
N LYS A 13 -11.52 1.05 -7.64
CA LYS A 13 -11.19 2.02 -6.59
C LYS A 13 -11.58 3.45 -6.97
N VAL A 14 -11.57 3.76 -8.27
CA VAL A 14 -11.83 5.11 -8.77
C VAL A 14 -13.32 5.45 -8.70
N THR A 15 -14.18 4.51 -9.09
CA THR A 15 -15.63 4.75 -9.18
C THR A 15 -16.44 4.05 -8.09
N ASN A 16 -15.83 3.18 -7.28
CA ASN A 16 -16.48 2.25 -6.35
C ASN A 16 -17.51 1.32 -7.02
N TYR A 17 -17.51 1.23 -8.35
CA TYR A 17 -18.39 0.33 -9.11
C TYR A 17 -17.85 -1.09 -9.11
N VAL A 18 -18.76 -2.06 -9.15
CA VAL A 18 -18.40 -3.48 -9.22
C VAL A 18 -17.90 -3.79 -10.63
N VAL A 19 -16.81 -4.53 -10.74
CA VAL A 19 -16.34 -5.08 -12.00
C VAL A 19 -17.01 -6.44 -12.20
N GLY A 20 -17.67 -6.66 -13.33
CA GLY A 20 -18.42 -7.89 -13.56
C GLY A 20 -19.09 -7.95 -14.92
N ARG A 21 -19.97 -8.94 -15.09
CA ARG A 21 -20.78 -9.14 -16.29
C ARG A 21 -22.13 -8.43 -16.16
N LYS A 22 -22.68 -7.98 -17.28
CA LYS A 22 -24.02 -7.37 -17.30
C LYS A 22 -25.08 -8.45 -17.06
N SER A 23 -26.16 -8.11 -16.36
CA SER A 23 -27.26 -9.06 -16.09
C SER A 23 -28.19 -9.24 -17.30
N ASP A 24 -28.24 -8.27 -18.20
CA ASP A 24 -29.06 -8.24 -19.42
C ASP A 24 -28.30 -8.68 -20.67
N GLU A 25 -27.27 -9.53 -20.50
CA GLU A 25 -26.51 -10.08 -21.62
C GLU A 25 -27.37 -10.97 -22.53
N ASP A 26 -27.09 -10.95 -23.83
CA ASP A 26 -27.77 -11.83 -24.78
C ASP A 26 -27.47 -13.31 -24.49
N THR A 27 -28.37 -14.22 -24.89
CA THR A 27 -28.25 -15.66 -24.60
C THR A 27 -27.26 -16.41 -25.49
N SER A 28 -26.53 -15.73 -26.39
CA SER A 28 -25.53 -16.40 -27.21
C SER A 28 -24.33 -16.85 -26.37
N LEU A 29 -23.66 -17.90 -26.84
CA LEU A 29 -22.42 -18.39 -26.25
C LEU A 29 -21.18 -17.57 -26.65
N ARG A 30 -21.37 -16.40 -27.26
CA ARG A 30 -20.25 -15.52 -27.61
C ARG A 30 -19.58 -14.98 -26.32
N PRO A 31 -18.28 -14.64 -26.38
CA PRO A 31 -17.60 -14.00 -25.26
C PRO A 31 -18.37 -12.78 -24.75
N LYS A 32 -18.50 -12.66 -23.43
CA LYS A 32 -19.25 -11.57 -22.78
C LYS A 32 -18.30 -10.53 -22.23
N GLY A 33 -18.60 -9.27 -22.43
CA GLY A 33 -17.74 -8.19 -21.92
C GLY A 33 -17.73 -8.17 -20.40
N VAL A 34 -16.60 -7.75 -19.83
CA VAL A 34 -16.49 -7.40 -18.40
C VAL A 34 -16.55 -5.88 -18.28
N PHE A 35 -17.40 -5.36 -17.39
CA PHE A 35 -17.75 -3.95 -17.27
C PHE A 35 -17.58 -3.46 -15.83
N THR A 36 -17.46 -2.15 -15.63
CA THR A 36 -17.73 -1.51 -14.34
C THR A 36 -19.22 -1.17 -14.26
N LEU A 37 -19.89 -1.63 -13.21
CA LEU A 37 -21.35 -1.61 -13.04
C LEU A 37 -21.72 -0.87 -11.76
N ASP A 38 -22.74 -0.03 -11.82
CA ASP A 38 -23.27 0.64 -10.63
C ASP A 38 -23.88 -0.40 -9.66
N LEU A 39 -23.47 -0.32 -8.40
CA LEU A 39 -23.94 -1.19 -7.32
C LEU A 39 -25.46 -1.13 -7.16
N LYS A 40 -26.07 0.04 -7.41
CA LYS A 40 -27.50 0.30 -7.17
C LYS A 40 -28.43 -0.48 -8.10
N VAL A 41 -27.93 -1.04 -9.20
CA VAL A 41 -28.79 -1.46 -10.31
C VAL A 41 -29.23 -2.93 -10.26
N THR A 42 -28.51 -3.88 -9.63
CA THR A 42 -28.95 -5.30 -9.63
C THR A 42 -28.30 -6.20 -8.56
N ALA A 43 -29.04 -7.11 -7.93
CA ALA A 43 -28.52 -8.02 -6.90
C ALA A 43 -28.09 -9.41 -7.45
N ASP A 44 -27.44 -9.45 -8.63
CA ASP A 44 -27.18 -10.71 -9.35
C ASP A 44 -25.79 -11.32 -9.08
N HIS A 45 -25.71 -12.64 -9.22
CA HIS A 45 -24.52 -13.50 -9.16
C HIS A 45 -23.45 -13.16 -10.22
N SER A 46 -23.75 -12.30 -11.21
CA SER A 46 -22.80 -11.82 -12.22
C SER A 46 -21.63 -10.98 -11.66
N ARG A 47 -21.67 -10.70 -10.35
CA ARG A 47 -20.74 -9.86 -9.58
C ARG A 47 -19.70 -10.66 -8.78
N THR A 48 -19.83 -11.99 -8.75
CA THR A 48 -18.90 -12.86 -8.03
C THR A 48 -17.79 -13.36 -8.96
N TRP A 49 -16.57 -13.28 -8.45
CA TRP A 49 -15.35 -13.74 -9.09
C TRP A 49 -14.81 -14.96 -8.36
N ASP A 50 -14.65 -16.08 -9.07
CA ASP A 50 -13.82 -17.18 -8.56
C ASP A 50 -12.37 -16.89 -8.95
N ILE A 51 -11.52 -16.65 -7.97
CA ILE A 51 -10.08 -16.39 -8.16
C ILE A 51 -9.32 -17.60 -7.65
N THR A 52 -8.44 -18.14 -8.49
CA THR A 52 -7.62 -19.32 -8.18
C THR A 52 -6.16 -18.99 -8.44
N HIS A 53 -5.33 -19.11 -7.42
CA HIS A 53 -3.88 -18.99 -7.49
C HIS A 53 -3.31 -20.12 -8.37
N VAL A 54 -2.38 -19.77 -9.25
CA VAL A 54 -1.71 -20.74 -10.12
C VAL A 54 -0.27 -20.95 -9.65
N ASP A 55 0.52 -19.89 -9.72
CA ASP A 55 1.93 -19.88 -9.30
C ASP A 55 2.40 -18.44 -9.13
N GLY A 56 3.28 -18.19 -8.16
CA GLY A 56 3.85 -16.87 -7.90
C GLY A 56 2.77 -15.78 -7.74
N ASP A 57 2.76 -14.81 -8.65
CA ASP A 57 1.79 -13.72 -8.71
C ASP A 57 0.67 -13.94 -9.74
N LYS A 58 0.56 -15.15 -10.32
CA LYS A 58 -0.39 -15.51 -11.38
C LYS A 58 -1.63 -16.20 -10.84
N TYR A 59 -2.77 -15.86 -11.44
CA TYR A 59 -4.10 -16.30 -11.05
C TYR A 59 -4.96 -16.59 -12.28
N ARG A 60 -5.95 -17.46 -12.12
CA ARG A 60 -7.08 -17.60 -13.03
C ARG A 60 -8.29 -16.91 -12.41
N LEU A 61 -8.96 -16.11 -13.21
CA LEU A 61 -10.15 -15.36 -12.81
C LEU A 61 -11.34 -15.92 -13.59
N LYS A 62 -12.45 -16.18 -12.90
CA LYS A 62 -13.73 -16.50 -13.53
C LYS A 62 -14.80 -15.52 -13.07
N ALA A 63 -15.55 -14.96 -14.01
CA ALA A 63 -16.73 -14.15 -13.73
C ALA A 63 -17.96 -15.07 -13.71
N GLY A 64 -18.42 -15.43 -12.51
CA GLY A 64 -19.25 -16.61 -12.32
C GLY A 64 -18.50 -17.87 -12.78
N LYS A 65 -19.09 -18.68 -13.66
CA LYS A 65 -18.47 -19.93 -14.15
C LYS A 65 -17.53 -19.73 -15.37
N ALA A 66 -17.53 -18.53 -15.96
CA ALA A 66 -16.86 -18.25 -17.23
C ALA A 66 -15.42 -17.78 -17.01
N ALA A 67 -14.46 -18.42 -17.67
CA ALA A 67 -13.06 -18.03 -17.59
C ALA A 67 -12.83 -16.66 -18.22
N VAL A 68 -12.02 -15.81 -17.59
CA VAL A 68 -11.78 -14.44 -18.05
C VAL A 68 -10.41 -14.31 -18.68
N GLY A 69 -10.37 -13.75 -19.89
CA GLY A 69 -9.13 -13.36 -20.55
C GLY A 69 -9.32 -12.02 -21.26
N ALA A 70 -8.40 -11.70 -22.15
CA ALA A 70 -8.50 -10.48 -22.90
C ALA A 70 -8.22 -10.69 -24.38
N GLN A 71 -9.01 -9.99 -25.17
CA GLN A 71 -9.07 -10.10 -26.62
C GLN A 71 -9.26 -8.68 -27.17
N ASP A 72 -8.50 -8.32 -28.20
CA ASP A 72 -8.62 -7.03 -28.90
C ASP A 72 -8.59 -5.80 -27.98
N GLY A 73 -7.75 -5.81 -26.94
CA GLY A 73 -7.64 -4.70 -26.00
C GLY A 73 -8.81 -4.56 -25.03
N LEU A 74 -9.67 -5.58 -24.91
CA LEU A 74 -10.83 -5.63 -24.01
C LEU A 74 -10.79 -6.89 -23.12
N VAL A 75 -11.45 -6.83 -21.97
CA VAL A 75 -11.62 -7.99 -21.07
C VAL A 75 -12.94 -8.71 -21.39
N TYR A 76 -12.88 -10.03 -21.51
CA TYR A 76 -14.03 -10.88 -21.82
C TYR A 76 -14.09 -12.11 -20.91
N ALA A 77 -15.31 -12.54 -20.62
CA ALA A 77 -15.65 -13.82 -20.04
C ALA A 77 -16.06 -14.81 -21.15
N TYR A 78 -15.33 -15.92 -21.25
CA TYR A 78 -15.53 -16.95 -22.25
C TYR A 78 -16.52 -18.01 -21.76
N LEU A 79 -17.62 -18.18 -22.49
CA LEU A 79 -18.74 -19.05 -22.09
C LEU A 79 -18.61 -20.50 -22.58
N THR A 80 -17.67 -20.79 -23.48
CA THR A 80 -17.42 -22.13 -24.02
C THR A 80 -16.05 -22.63 -23.58
N GLU A 81 -15.89 -23.96 -23.48
CA GLU A 81 -14.59 -24.56 -23.18
C GLU A 81 -13.55 -24.25 -24.26
N ARG A 82 -13.98 -24.22 -25.52
CA ARG A 82 -13.12 -23.89 -26.66
C ARG A 82 -12.53 -22.49 -26.52
N ASP A 83 -13.36 -21.50 -26.18
CA ASP A 83 -12.91 -20.12 -26.03
C ASP A 83 -12.19 -19.90 -24.70
N ALA A 84 -12.52 -20.68 -23.66
CA ALA A 84 -11.82 -20.64 -22.39
C ALA A 84 -10.33 -21.03 -22.49
N LEU A 85 -9.92 -21.72 -23.56
CA LEU A 85 -8.50 -21.92 -23.87
C LEU A 85 -7.76 -20.62 -24.19
N GLN A 86 -8.49 -19.56 -24.58
CA GLN A 86 -7.95 -18.21 -24.75
C GLN A 86 -7.90 -17.42 -23.43
N ALA A 87 -8.54 -17.92 -22.37
CA ALA A 87 -8.44 -17.32 -21.05
C ALA A 87 -7.01 -17.49 -20.53
N GLY A 88 -6.29 -16.37 -20.48
CA GLY A 88 -4.96 -16.33 -19.90
C GLY A 88 -4.98 -16.34 -18.38
N GLU A 89 -3.80 -16.52 -17.82
CA GLU A 89 -3.53 -16.16 -16.43
C GLU A 89 -3.48 -14.63 -16.29
N TRP A 90 -3.66 -14.14 -15.07
CA TRP A 90 -3.58 -12.74 -14.69
C TRP A 90 -2.62 -12.57 -13.54
N ARG A 91 -1.83 -11.52 -13.55
CA ARG A 91 -1.02 -11.09 -12.42
C ARG A 91 -1.84 -10.20 -11.51
N LEU A 92 -1.99 -10.58 -10.23
CA LEU A 92 -2.61 -9.74 -9.21
C LEU A 92 -1.52 -9.24 -8.27
N GLN A 93 -1.23 -7.94 -8.35
CA GLN A 93 -0.22 -7.31 -7.52
C GLN A 93 -0.86 -6.43 -6.46
N GLU A 94 -0.65 -6.78 -5.18
CA GLU A 94 -1.16 -5.98 -4.07
C GLU A 94 -0.48 -4.60 -3.99
N ILE A 95 -1.29 -3.59 -3.73
CA ILE A 95 -0.87 -2.19 -3.60
C ILE A 95 -1.00 -1.75 -2.15
N PHE A 96 0.00 -2.06 -1.33
CA PHE A 96 -0.07 -1.87 0.12
C PHE A 96 -0.36 -0.43 0.55
N HIS A 97 0.21 0.58 -0.14
CA HIS A 97 -0.01 2.00 0.17
C HIS A 97 -1.45 2.49 -0.08
N HIS A 98 -2.29 1.62 -0.63
CA HIS A 98 -3.69 1.89 -0.90
C HIS A 98 -4.63 1.20 0.10
N GLY A 99 -4.07 0.60 1.16
CA GLY A 99 -4.77 -0.21 2.14
C GLY A 99 -4.78 -1.70 1.75
N ARG A 100 -5.22 -2.56 2.67
CA ARG A 100 -5.37 -4.00 2.39
C ARG A 100 -6.38 -4.24 1.27
N ASN A 101 -6.21 -5.36 0.56
CA ASN A 101 -7.11 -5.81 -0.51
C ASN A 101 -7.21 -4.88 -1.72
N ASN A 102 -6.15 -4.10 -2.02
CA ASN A 102 -6.06 -3.30 -3.24
C ASN A 102 -5.09 -3.98 -4.20
N TYR A 103 -5.48 -4.19 -5.45
CA TYR A 103 -4.69 -4.92 -6.44
C TYR A 103 -4.65 -4.20 -7.78
N ILE A 104 -3.51 -4.31 -8.48
CA ILE A 104 -3.41 -4.10 -9.93
C ILE A 104 -3.59 -5.47 -10.60
N ILE A 105 -4.47 -5.55 -11.58
CA ILE A 105 -4.69 -6.76 -12.39
C ILE A 105 -4.03 -6.54 -13.75
N THR A 106 -2.98 -7.28 -14.08
CA THR A 106 -2.28 -7.18 -15.38
C THR A 106 -2.15 -8.52 -16.08
N ARG A 107 -1.91 -8.54 -17.39
CA ARG A 107 -1.51 -9.78 -18.06
C ARG A 107 -0.10 -10.21 -17.56
N PRO A 108 0.19 -11.51 -17.48
CA PRO A 108 1.55 -12.00 -17.23
C PRO A 108 2.50 -11.48 -18.30
N ASN A 109 3.72 -11.09 -17.90
CA ASN A 109 4.77 -10.59 -18.80
C ASN A 109 4.36 -9.37 -19.64
N SER A 110 3.36 -8.62 -19.20
CA SER A 110 2.87 -7.44 -19.87
C SER A 110 2.52 -6.37 -18.85
N ASP A 111 2.82 -5.12 -19.19
CA ASP A 111 2.44 -3.97 -18.37
C ASP A 111 1.00 -3.52 -18.64
N VAL A 112 0.27 -4.31 -19.44
CA VAL A 112 -1.10 -4.02 -19.81
C VAL A 112 -2.04 -4.50 -18.69
N GLY A 113 -2.58 -3.53 -17.96
CA GLY A 113 -3.49 -3.71 -16.82
C GLY A 113 -4.95 -3.42 -17.16
N TRP A 114 -5.86 -3.93 -16.33
CA TRP A 114 -7.28 -3.56 -16.39
C TRP A 114 -7.43 -2.08 -16.02
N ILE A 115 -8.14 -1.33 -16.86
CA ILE A 115 -8.52 0.05 -16.57
C ILE A 115 -10.04 0.17 -16.49
N ALA A 116 -10.48 0.77 -15.38
CA ALA A 116 -11.80 1.33 -15.18
C ALA A 116 -11.75 2.80 -15.57
N ASP A 117 -12.46 3.16 -16.62
CA ASP A 117 -12.57 4.53 -17.13
C ASP A 117 -13.35 5.39 -16.11
N SER A 118 -12.76 6.50 -15.65
CA SER A 118 -13.31 7.32 -14.55
C SER A 118 -14.44 8.24 -15.00
N ASP A 119 -14.44 8.60 -16.28
CA ASP A 119 -15.17 9.78 -16.74
C ASP A 119 -16.62 9.48 -17.13
N GLN A 120 -17.08 8.23 -17.01
CA GLN A 120 -18.39 7.84 -17.53
C GLN A 120 -19.10 6.83 -16.63
N ALA A 121 -20.31 7.22 -16.19
CA ALA A 121 -21.22 6.39 -15.43
C ALA A 121 -21.79 5.25 -16.29
N ASP A 122 -21.73 4.04 -15.72
CA ASP A 122 -22.35 2.77 -16.11
C ASP A 122 -22.11 2.23 -17.55
N GLY A 123 -21.77 0.95 -17.65
CA GLY A 123 -21.91 0.18 -18.90
C GLY A 123 -20.74 0.20 -19.90
N LYS A 124 -19.56 0.75 -19.56
CA LYS A 124 -18.34 0.64 -20.38
C LYS A 124 -17.50 -0.60 -20.07
N GLN A 125 -17.02 -1.25 -21.12
CA GLN A 125 -16.24 -2.48 -21.03
C GLN A 125 -14.81 -2.19 -20.55
N ALA A 126 -14.31 -2.99 -19.61
CA ALA A 126 -12.95 -2.90 -19.09
C ALA A 126 -11.93 -3.13 -20.21
N ARG A 127 -10.91 -2.27 -20.25
CA ARG A 127 -9.87 -2.27 -21.28
C ARG A 127 -8.50 -2.58 -20.68
N PRO A 128 -7.73 -3.50 -21.27
CA PRO A 128 -6.28 -3.52 -21.14
C PRO A 128 -5.65 -2.27 -21.77
N ALA A 129 -4.88 -1.47 -21.01
CA ALA A 129 -4.17 -0.32 -21.59
C ALA A 129 -2.64 -0.40 -21.45
N CYS A 130 -1.92 0.07 -22.48
CA CYS A 130 -0.46 0.14 -22.50
C CYS A 130 0.08 1.32 -21.67
N PRO A 131 1.25 1.17 -21.02
CA PRO A 131 1.89 2.26 -20.26
C PRO A 131 2.27 3.49 -21.10
N SER A 132 2.57 3.31 -22.38
CA SER A 132 3.13 4.36 -23.25
C SER A 132 2.13 5.45 -23.66
N ILE A 133 0.83 5.27 -23.42
CA ILE A 133 -0.22 6.26 -23.74
C ILE A 133 -0.72 7.01 -22.48
N LEU A 134 -0.23 6.65 -21.28
CA LEU A 134 -0.76 7.18 -20.02
C LEU A 134 0.08 8.34 -19.47
N ASN A 135 -0.02 9.50 -20.12
CA ASN A 135 0.29 10.77 -19.47
C ASN A 135 -0.94 11.23 -18.66
N THR A 136 -0.72 11.41 -17.35
CA THR A 136 -1.59 12.09 -16.37
C THR A 136 -3.03 11.55 -16.17
N HIS A 137 -3.28 10.92 -15.01
CA HIS A 137 -4.54 10.86 -14.23
C HIS A 137 -5.35 9.56 -14.07
N SER A 138 -5.05 8.43 -14.71
CA SER A 138 -5.84 7.21 -14.42
C SER A 138 -5.00 5.93 -14.37
N ARG A 139 -4.66 5.52 -13.15
CA ARG A 139 -4.33 4.12 -12.86
C ARG A 139 -5.47 3.55 -12.03
N SER A 140 -6.22 2.61 -12.60
CA SER A 140 -7.32 1.97 -11.90
C SER A 140 -6.78 0.89 -10.96
N CYS A 141 -6.91 1.11 -9.66
CA CYS A 141 -6.71 0.08 -8.66
C CYS A 141 -8.04 -0.65 -8.44
N PHE A 142 -8.02 -1.93 -8.11
CA PHE A 142 -9.24 -2.67 -7.77
C PHE A 142 -9.22 -3.10 -6.31
N ARG A 143 -10.36 -3.04 -5.61
CA ARG A 143 -10.54 -3.52 -4.24
C ARG A 143 -11.34 -4.82 -4.23
N SER A 144 -10.96 -5.84 -3.47
CA SER A 144 -11.80 -7.05 -3.30
C SER A 144 -12.68 -6.98 -2.04
N GLY A 145 -13.94 -7.40 -2.15
CA GLY A 145 -14.91 -7.47 -1.05
C GLY A 145 -15.35 -8.90 -0.73
N LEU A 146 -15.17 -9.28 0.54
CA LEU A 146 -15.47 -10.53 1.29
C LEU A 146 -14.20 -11.24 1.76
N ALA A 147 -14.10 -11.42 3.09
CA ALA A 147 -12.92 -11.91 3.81
C ALA A 147 -13.09 -13.38 4.22
N PRO A 148 -12.18 -14.28 3.82
CA PRO A 148 -11.83 -15.45 4.60
C PRO A 148 -10.80 -15.07 5.67
N SER A 149 -10.87 -15.71 6.83
CA SER A 149 -10.01 -15.49 7.99
C SER A 149 -8.51 -15.66 7.66
N LEU A 150 -7.73 -14.69 8.14
CA LEU A 150 -6.33 -14.42 7.80
C LEU A 150 -5.34 -15.42 8.42
N SER A 151 -4.46 -15.97 7.59
CA SER A 151 -3.06 -16.23 7.97
C SER A 151 -2.16 -15.50 6.98
N ASN A 152 -1.12 -14.83 7.50
CA ASN A 152 -0.43 -13.74 6.82
C ASN A 152 0.62 -14.17 5.79
N PRO A 153 0.89 -13.29 4.81
CA PRO A 153 2.02 -13.45 3.92
C PRO A 153 3.46 -13.34 4.41
N PRO A 154 4.42 -13.95 3.67
CA PRO A 154 5.79 -13.44 3.63
C PRO A 154 5.79 -12.10 2.89
N SER A 155 6.37 -11.13 3.55
CA SER A 155 6.10 -9.71 3.38
C SER A 155 7.21 -9.00 2.61
N LEU A 156 6.86 -8.13 1.65
CA LEU A 156 7.70 -7.00 1.19
C LEU A 156 7.92 -5.95 2.30
N LEU A 157 7.74 -6.33 3.56
CA LEU A 157 7.99 -5.48 4.72
C LEU A 157 9.48 -5.57 5.03
N ALA A 158 10.01 -4.50 5.61
CA ALA A 158 11.40 -4.47 5.97
C ALA A 158 11.68 -5.64 6.92
N ASN A 159 12.80 -6.34 6.69
CA ASN A 159 13.33 -7.32 7.63
C ASN A 159 14.50 -6.71 8.37
N LEU A 160 14.30 -5.52 8.95
CA LEU A 160 15.25 -4.94 9.87
C LEU A 160 15.31 -5.85 11.10
N ALA A 161 16.53 -6.21 11.50
CA ALA A 161 16.78 -6.98 12.70
C ALA A 161 16.38 -6.17 13.94
N ASN A 162 16.22 -6.85 15.08
CA ASN A 162 16.13 -6.12 16.33
C ASN A 162 17.48 -5.48 16.61
N GLY A 163 17.50 -4.23 17.04
CA GLY A 163 18.76 -3.53 17.28
C GLY A 163 18.63 -2.02 17.35
N THR A 164 19.77 -1.38 17.36
CA THR A 164 19.94 0.07 17.39
C THR A 164 20.17 0.62 15.99
N TYR A 165 19.57 1.77 15.71
CA TYR A 165 19.56 2.37 14.38
C TYR A 165 19.67 3.89 14.44
N LYS A 166 20.20 4.46 13.36
CA LYS A 166 20.07 5.89 13.03
C LYS A 166 18.97 6.05 11.99
N ILE A 167 18.11 7.05 12.19
CA ILE A 167 17.05 7.41 11.24
C ILE A 167 17.34 8.82 10.72
N VAL A 168 17.38 8.97 9.40
CA VAL A 168 17.62 10.24 8.70
C VAL A 168 16.50 10.48 7.73
N ASN A 169 16.00 11.71 7.62
CA ASN A 169 15.04 12.05 6.57
C ASN A 169 15.76 12.19 5.21
N LEU A 170 15.27 11.49 4.18
CA LEU A 170 15.91 11.47 2.86
C LEU A 170 15.91 12.84 2.16
N GLY A 171 14.92 13.70 2.43
CA GLY A 171 14.79 14.99 1.75
C GLY A 171 15.70 16.09 2.28
N SER A 172 16.13 15.98 3.53
CA SER A 172 16.89 17.01 4.25
C SER A 172 18.24 16.55 4.75
N ASP A 173 18.48 15.24 4.79
CA ASP A 173 19.60 14.60 5.49
C ASP A 173 19.64 14.89 7.00
N PHE A 174 18.54 15.39 7.57
CA PHE A 174 18.43 15.69 9.00
C PHE A 174 18.17 14.42 9.80
N VAL A 175 18.81 14.33 10.96
CA VAL A 175 18.63 13.21 11.88
C VAL A 175 17.26 13.35 12.52
N VAL A 176 16.53 12.24 12.58
CA VAL A 176 15.23 12.18 13.28
C VAL A 176 15.47 11.71 14.70
N GLY A 177 14.94 12.41 15.70
CA GLY A 177 15.11 12.02 17.10
C GLY A 177 14.65 13.06 18.09
N ARG A 178 15.03 12.87 19.35
CA ARG A 178 14.74 13.80 20.45
C ARG A 178 15.73 14.97 20.50
N SER A 179 15.25 16.11 20.99
CA SER A 179 16.12 17.26 21.23
C SER A 179 17.09 16.98 22.40
N LEU A 180 18.27 17.60 22.39
CA LEU A 180 19.22 17.53 23.51
C LEU A 180 18.74 18.36 24.71
N ARG A 181 17.97 19.41 24.44
CA ARG A 181 17.49 20.37 25.43
C ARG A 181 16.02 20.09 25.73
N GLU A 182 15.79 19.13 26.60
CA GLU A 182 14.46 18.78 27.07
C GLU A 182 14.24 19.26 28.51
N ASP A 183 12.98 19.56 28.85
CA ASP A 183 12.60 19.74 30.24
C ASP A 183 12.72 18.41 31.02
N LYS A 184 12.87 18.51 32.34
CA LYS A 184 12.94 17.36 33.26
C LYS A 184 11.56 16.78 33.62
N SER A 185 10.50 17.18 32.95
CA SER A 185 9.17 16.63 33.23
C SER A 185 9.04 15.24 32.63
N LEU A 186 8.08 14.46 33.13
CA LEU A 186 7.70 13.17 32.54
C LEU A 186 6.69 13.32 31.39
N ARG A 187 6.44 14.55 30.92
CA ARG A 187 5.57 14.77 29.76
C ARG A 187 6.18 14.13 28.51
N PRO A 188 5.36 13.67 27.55
CA PRO A 188 5.84 13.17 26.28
C PRO A 188 6.82 14.14 25.63
N LYS A 189 7.84 13.60 24.95
CA LYS A 189 8.89 14.37 24.28
C LYS A 189 8.70 14.34 22.77
N GLY A 190 8.79 15.50 22.12
CA GLY A 190 8.62 15.58 20.68
C GLY A 190 9.76 14.87 19.94
N ILE A 191 9.45 14.31 18.76
CA ILE A 191 10.44 13.79 17.82
C ILE A 191 10.60 14.80 16.68
N PHE A 192 11.83 15.26 16.46
CA PHE A 192 12.13 16.36 15.54
C PHE A 192 13.09 15.93 14.43
N THR A 193 13.11 16.67 13.33
CA THR A 193 14.25 16.74 12.41
C THR A 193 15.33 17.65 12.98
N LEU A 194 16.57 17.19 13.02
CA LEU A 194 17.69 17.88 13.67
C LEU A 194 18.89 17.95 12.72
N ASP A 195 19.47 19.14 12.57
CA ASP A 195 20.66 19.34 11.73
C ASP A 195 21.84 18.53 12.30
N PRO A 196 22.42 17.58 11.55
CA PRO A 196 23.54 16.76 12.01
C PRO A 196 24.80 17.57 12.35
N LYS A 197 24.98 18.79 11.79
CA LYS A 197 26.16 19.63 12.06
C LYS A 197 26.17 20.18 13.48
N ASN A 198 24.99 20.47 14.02
CA ASN A 198 24.83 21.08 15.34
C ASN A 198 24.45 20.05 16.41
N THR A 199 24.29 18.79 16.00
CA THR A 199 23.59 17.80 16.79
C THR A 199 24.34 16.46 16.73
N PRO A 200 25.22 16.17 17.71
CA PRO A 200 25.86 14.86 17.82
C PRO A 200 24.81 13.75 17.90
N ILE A 201 25.11 12.58 17.35
CA ILE A 201 24.24 11.41 17.49
C ILE A 201 24.50 10.81 18.87
N ASP A 202 23.60 11.07 19.81
CA ASP A 202 23.66 10.54 21.17
C ASP A 202 22.24 10.16 21.66
N GLY A 203 22.19 9.33 22.70
CA GLY A 203 21.06 9.04 23.60
C GLY A 203 19.64 9.03 23.02
N GLY A 204 19.12 10.20 22.63
CA GLY A 204 17.78 10.39 22.06
C GLY A 204 17.66 10.29 20.53
N ARG A 205 18.77 10.06 19.82
CA ARG A 205 18.84 9.96 18.34
C ARG A 205 19.22 8.56 17.85
N ILE A 206 19.51 7.69 18.80
CA ILE A 206 19.64 6.26 18.58
C ILE A 206 18.25 5.67 18.79
N TRP A 207 17.81 4.92 17.80
CA TRP A 207 16.49 4.30 17.76
C TRP A 207 16.62 2.82 18.05
N THR A 208 15.80 2.29 18.96
CA THR A 208 15.69 0.85 19.16
C THR A 208 14.48 0.34 18.39
N LEU A 209 14.70 -0.64 17.51
CA LEU A 209 13.64 -1.32 16.78
C LEU A 209 13.46 -2.73 17.35
N GLU A 210 12.25 -3.03 17.81
CA GLU A 210 11.85 -4.35 18.29
C GLU A 210 10.74 -4.89 17.39
N LYS A 211 11.02 -5.97 16.66
CA LYS A 211 10.06 -6.63 15.78
C LYS A 211 9.00 -7.36 16.61
N THR A 212 7.72 -7.03 16.39
CA THR A 212 6.59 -7.65 17.10
C THR A 212 5.86 -8.72 16.28
N GLY A 213 6.16 -8.82 14.99
CA GLY A 213 5.55 -9.79 14.07
C GLY A 213 4.95 -9.11 12.83
N GLU A 214 4.75 -9.86 11.75
CA GLU A 214 4.08 -9.36 10.52
C GLU A 214 4.65 -8.05 9.96
N GLY A 215 5.98 -7.86 10.08
CA GLY A 215 6.69 -6.64 9.68
C GLY A 215 6.27 -5.37 10.44
N LYS A 216 5.75 -5.56 11.65
CA LYS A 216 5.48 -4.51 12.63
C LYS A 216 6.63 -4.41 13.63
N TYR A 217 6.78 -3.21 14.16
CA TYR A 217 7.85 -2.80 15.05
C TYR A 217 7.29 -1.95 16.20
N LYS A 218 7.79 -2.19 17.40
CA LYS A 218 7.87 -1.15 18.42
C LYS A 218 9.13 -0.35 18.15
N ILE A 219 8.99 0.96 18.23
CA ILE A 219 10.05 1.91 17.90
C ILE A 219 10.27 2.77 19.14
N GLU A 220 11.50 2.88 19.60
CA GLU A 220 11.88 3.66 20.78
C GLU A 220 12.94 4.71 20.44
N ALA A 221 12.79 5.91 20.97
CA ALA A 221 13.76 7.00 20.84
C ALA A 221 14.33 7.35 22.22
N GLY A 222 15.60 7.00 22.46
CA GLY A 222 16.22 7.13 23.79
C GLY A 222 15.47 6.39 24.88
N GLY A 223 15.13 5.12 24.62
CA GLY A 223 14.48 4.20 25.56
C GLY A 223 12.99 4.46 25.82
N ALA A 224 12.35 5.34 25.06
CA ALA A 224 10.94 5.67 25.21
C ALA A 224 10.17 5.33 23.92
N ARG A 225 9.06 4.60 24.04
CA ARG A 225 8.23 4.22 22.88
C ARG A 225 7.61 5.43 22.21
N VAL A 226 7.64 5.44 20.88
CA VAL A 226 7.04 6.52 20.09
C VAL A 226 5.65 6.17 19.59
N GLY A 227 4.74 7.14 19.66
CA GLY A 227 3.40 7.04 19.11
C GLY A 227 2.84 8.39 18.71
N VAL A 228 1.53 8.47 18.54
CA VAL A 228 0.86 9.64 17.96
C VAL A 228 0.09 10.38 19.04
N TYR A 229 0.28 11.70 19.12
CA TYR A 229 -0.54 12.61 19.92
C TYR A 229 -0.71 13.92 19.16
N ASP A 230 -1.97 14.34 18.97
CA ASP A 230 -2.33 15.52 18.18
C ASP A 230 -1.65 15.57 16.80
N ASP A 231 -1.73 14.45 16.07
CA ASP A 231 -1.16 14.29 14.72
C ASP A 231 0.36 14.51 14.60
N LEU A 232 1.06 14.51 15.73
CA LEU A 232 2.51 14.63 15.84
C LEU A 232 3.09 13.36 16.47
N LEU A 233 4.38 13.13 16.20
CA LEU A 233 5.13 12.00 16.75
C LEU A 233 5.76 12.39 18.09
N TRP A 234 5.50 11.57 19.11
CA TRP A 234 5.94 11.79 20.48
C TRP A 234 6.56 10.52 21.06
N ALA A 235 7.62 10.68 21.87
CA ALA A 235 8.16 9.65 22.76
C ALA A 235 7.46 9.73 24.13
N PHE A 236 6.82 8.64 24.54
CA PHE A 236 6.08 8.55 25.79
C PHE A 236 7.00 8.07 26.93
N LEU A 237 7.12 8.86 28.00
CA LEU A 237 8.08 8.59 29.07
C LEU A 237 7.50 7.77 30.23
N THR A 238 6.18 7.62 30.31
CA THR A 238 5.50 6.89 31.38
C THR A 238 4.91 5.57 30.88
N GLU A 239 4.90 4.54 31.74
CA GLU A 239 4.35 3.21 31.39
C GLU A 239 2.91 3.26 30.84
N PRO A 240 1.95 3.99 31.45
CA PRO A 240 0.59 4.05 30.93
C PRO A 240 0.53 4.66 29.51
N GLU A 241 1.35 5.67 29.24
CA GLU A 241 1.41 6.30 27.92
C GLU A 241 2.15 5.42 26.90
N GLN A 242 3.20 4.71 27.32
CA GLN A 242 3.93 3.77 26.45
C GLN A 242 3.05 2.60 25.99
N ALA A 243 2.08 2.19 26.81
CA ALA A 243 1.06 1.22 26.39
C ALA A 243 0.19 1.73 25.22
N SER A 244 0.06 3.06 25.08
CA SER A 244 -0.67 3.71 23.99
C SER A 244 0.15 3.98 22.73
N ALA A 245 1.48 3.83 22.79
CA ALA A 245 2.41 4.17 21.70
C ALA A 245 2.14 3.43 20.38
N GLY A 246 1.42 2.31 20.42
CA GLY A 246 1.06 1.53 19.24
C GLY A 246 2.26 0.88 18.54
N GLU A 247 1.98 0.19 17.44
CA GLU A 247 3.00 -0.43 16.59
C GLU A 247 3.16 0.38 15.30
N TRP A 248 4.28 0.17 14.60
CA TRP A 248 4.58 0.78 13.32
C TRP A 248 4.96 -0.27 12.29
N ARG A 249 4.68 -0.02 11.01
CA ARG A 249 5.21 -0.80 9.88
C ARG A 249 6.31 0.00 9.22
N ILE A 250 7.42 -0.68 8.94
CA ILE A 250 8.56 -0.14 8.20
C ILE A 250 8.56 -0.81 6.83
N ILE A 251 8.33 -0.03 5.79
CA ILE A 251 8.14 -0.54 4.42
C ILE A 251 9.31 -0.05 3.55
N PRO A 252 10.09 -0.96 2.94
CA PRO A 252 11.21 -0.58 2.08
C PRO A 252 10.72 0.08 0.80
N VAL A 253 11.44 1.13 0.39
CA VAL A 253 11.24 1.86 -0.88
C VAL A 253 12.57 1.95 -1.64
N PRO A 254 13.15 0.80 -2.05
CA PRO A 254 14.50 0.72 -2.61
C PRO A 254 14.69 1.51 -3.92
N GLN A 255 13.59 1.83 -4.60
CA GLN A 255 13.58 2.70 -5.78
C GLN A 255 13.92 4.17 -5.47
N MET A 256 13.91 4.58 -4.20
CA MET A 256 14.19 5.95 -3.76
C MET A 256 15.66 6.12 -3.36
N ALA A 257 16.18 5.24 -2.50
CA ALA A 257 17.59 5.15 -2.12
C ALA A 257 17.89 3.79 -1.45
N GLU A 258 19.17 3.50 -1.22
CA GLU A 258 19.58 2.39 -0.36
C GLU A 258 19.11 2.62 1.08
N ASN A 259 18.64 1.55 1.74
CA ASN A 259 18.10 1.62 3.11
C ASN A 259 16.99 2.67 3.28
N ALA A 260 16.24 2.98 2.21
CA ALA A 260 15.12 3.90 2.24
C ALA A 260 13.83 3.19 2.64
N PHE A 261 13.10 3.77 3.57
CA PHE A 261 11.86 3.24 4.13
C PHE A 261 10.81 4.34 4.28
N ILE A 262 9.54 3.94 4.25
CA ILE A 262 8.45 4.73 4.83
C ILE A 262 8.02 4.08 6.16
N ILE A 263 7.67 4.90 7.14
CA ILE A 263 7.24 4.45 8.47
C ILE A 263 5.78 4.83 8.64
N VAL A 264 4.92 3.82 8.76
CA VAL A 264 3.45 3.98 8.72
C VAL A 264 2.78 3.25 9.86
N ARG A 265 1.57 3.68 10.22
CA ARG A 265 0.70 2.94 11.14
C ARG A 265 0.33 1.56 10.54
N PRO A 266 -0.01 0.55 11.35
CA PRO A 266 -0.29 -0.80 10.87
C PRO A 266 -1.43 -0.86 9.84
N GLU A 267 -2.37 0.07 9.91
CA GLU A 267 -3.51 0.25 9.01
C GLU A 267 -3.13 0.89 7.66
N LEU A 268 -1.91 1.42 7.53
CA LEU A 268 -1.36 2.08 6.35
C LEU A 268 -2.01 3.42 6.00
N GLU A 269 -2.85 3.97 6.88
CA GLU A 269 -3.58 5.22 6.62
C GLU A 269 -2.74 6.47 6.85
N ARG A 270 -1.76 6.40 7.76
CA ARG A 270 -0.94 7.54 8.19
C ARG A 270 0.50 7.10 8.41
N GLY A 271 1.45 7.98 8.13
CA GLY A 271 2.88 7.74 8.34
C GLY A 271 3.63 9.00 8.73
N TRP A 272 4.92 8.82 8.98
CA TRP A 272 5.82 9.89 9.37
C TRP A 272 6.05 10.84 8.20
N VAL A 273 5.97 12.14 8.46
CA VAL A 273 6.14 13.21 7.48
C VAL A 273 7.02 14.29 8.12
N ALA A 274 8.21 14.48 7.55
CA ALA A 274 9.08 15.59 7.92
C ALA A 274 8.57 16.91 7.31
N SER A 275 8.87 18.03 7.98
CA SER A 275 8.61 19.36 7.44
C SER A 275 9.48 19.66 6.22
N ILE A 276 9.02 20.60 5.38
CA ILE A 276 9.73 21.07 4.18
C ILE A 276 9.86 22.60 4.24
N GLY A 277 10.90 23.14 3.60
CA GLY A 277 11.11 24.58 3.44
C GLY A 277 12.38 25.10 4.12
N GLU A 278 12.41 26.41 4.34
CA GLU A 278 13.41 27.08 5.17
C GLU A 278 13.02 26.84 6.64
N ASP A 279 13.99 26.64 7.54
CA ASP A 279 13.78 26.35 8.97
C ASP A 279 13.16 24.97 9.32
N ILE A 280 13.65 23.92 8.66
CA ILE A 280 13.30 22.52 8.98
C ILE A 280 14.03 21.95 10.21
N ASP A 281 15.00 22.68 10.77
CA ASP A 281 15.66 22.28 12.01
C ASP A 281 14.68 22.42 13.18
N HIS A 282 14.69 21.45 14.09
CA HIS A 282 13.79 21.38 15.24
C HIS A 282 12.29 21.38 14.87
N GLN A 283 11.93 20.97 13.64
CA GLN A 283 10.53 20.75 13.27
C GLN A 283 10.08 19.34 13.68
N GLN A 284 8.93 19.26 14.35
CA GLN A 284 8.42 17.99 14.85
C GLN A 284 7.88 17.12 13.69
N ILE A 285 8.18 15.83 13.72
CA ILE A 285 7.66 14.87 12.75
C ILE A 285 6.13 14.80 12.90
N ALA A 286 5.44 15.09 11.80
CA ALA A 286 4.00 14.93 11.72
C ALA A 286 3.64 13.48 11.37
N VAL A 287 2.44 13.05 11.75
CA VAL A 287 1.88 11.75 11.37
C VAL A 287 0.64 11.99 10.53
N ARG A 288 0.75 11.87 9.20
CA ARG A 288 -0.31 12.27 8.25
C ARG A 288 -0.52 11.22 7.16
N PRO A 289 -1.65 11.26 6.42
CA PRO A 289 -1.78 10.47 5.20
C PRO A 289 -0.60 10.71 4.26
N LEU A 290 0.02 9.63 3.79
CA LEU A 290 1.12 9.73 2.84
C LEU A 290 0.59 10.08 1.46
N ILE A 291 1.38 10.84 0.69
CA ILE A 291 1.07 11.15 -0.70
C ILE A 291 2.04 10.36 -1.59
N VAL A 292 1.52 9.84 -2.69
CA VAL A 292 2.27 8.93 -3.55
C VAL A 292 2.08 9.37 -4.99
N GLN A 293 3.19 9.48 -5.72
CA GLN A 293 3.15 9.71 -7.14
C GLN A 293 2.61 8.43 -7.82
N PRO A 294 1.66 8.53 -8.77
CA PRO A 294 1.08 7.37 -9.46
C PRO A 294 2.08 6.77 -10.46
N SER A 295 3.17 6.18 -9.97
CA SER A 295 4.24 5.51 -10.72
C SER A 295 4.36 4.04 -10.33
N TYR A 296 5.08 3.25 -11.13
CA TYR A 296 5.42 1.87 -10.80
C TYR A 296 6.93 1.65 -10.97
N PRO A 297 7.69 1.34 -9.90
CA PRO A 297 7.24 1.31 -8.50
C PRO A 297 6.73 2.68 -8.00
N PRO A 298 5.93 2.74 -6.92
CA PRO A 298 5.41 3.99 -6.38
C PRO A 298 6.55 4.89 -5.91
N ARG A 299 6.47 6.19 -6.20
CA ARG A 299 7.44 7.17 -5.72
C ARG A 299 6.79 8.05 -4.65
N TYR A 300 7.52 8.27 -3.56
CA TYR A 300 7.08 9.12 -2.46
C TYR A 300 7.89 10.41 -2.46
N PRO A 301 7.33 11.53 -2.01
CA PRO A 301 8.14 12.71 -1.73
C PRO A 301 9.22 12.38 -0.70
N SER A 302 10.41 12.95 -0.86
CA SER A 302 11.56 12.65 0.00
C SER A 302 11.34 13.00 1.49
N PHE A 303 10.46 13.97 1.79
CA PHE A 303 10.07 14.31 3.15
C PHE A 303 9.19 13.24 3.85
N GLN A 304 8.74 12.21 3.12
CA GLN A 304 8.02 11.04 3.65
C GLN A 304 8.89 9.78 3.73
N VAL A 305 10.13 9.86 3.26
CA VAL A 305 11.07 8.75 3.16
C VAL A 305 12.21 8.94 4.15
N PHE A 306 12.59 7.86 4.82
CA PHE A 306 13.61 7.85 5.86
C PHE A 306 14.65 6.80 5.55
N VAL A 307 15.92 7.16 5.69
CA VAL A 307 17.05 6.24 5.61
C VAL A 307 17.28 5.68 7.00
N ILE A 308 17.25 4.35 7.13
CA ILE A 308 17.43 3.64 8.41
C ILE A 308 18.69 2.79 8.31
N THR A 309 19.72 3.14 9.07
CA THR A 309 21.02 2.42 9.07
C THR A 309 21.29 1.85 10.45
N PRO A 310 21.82 0.61 10.56
CA PRO A 310 22.29 0.08 11.84
C PRO A 310 23.24 1.06 12.55
N HIS A 311 23.13 1.12 13.87
CA HIS A 311 24.04 1.86 14.73
C HIS A 311 24.84 0.85 15.54
N ASP A 312 26.10 0.65 15.16
CA ASP A 312 27.05 -0.16 15.90
C ASP A 312 27.70 0.74 16.97
N ASP A 313 27.57 0.35 18.25
CA ASP A 313 28.24 0.98 19.40
C ASP A 313 29.77 0.83 19.34
#